data_AF-A0A7X5WVM7-F1
#
_entry.id   AF-A0A7X5WVM7-F1
#
_cell.length_a   1.000
_cell.length_b   1.000
_cell.length_c   1.000
_cell.angle_alpha   90.00
_cell.angle_beta   90.00
_cell.angle_gamma   90.00
#
_symmetry.space_group_name_H-M   'P 1'
#
loop_
_entity.id
_entity.type
_entity.pdbx_description
1 polymer ?
#
loop_
_entity_poly.entity_id
_entity_poly.type
_entity_poly.pdbx_seq_one_letter_code
_entity_poly.pdbx_strand_id
1 'polypeptide(L)'
;EPDGRTARRYDFAEIAARCHRAAHLLRAAGVEKGDRVFVQLPRVVEWYEALAGCIELGAIPMPGTTQLMPKDIGYRIGVAD
;
A
#
# COMPACT_ATOMS: atom_id res chain seq x y z
N GLU A 1 16.13 -2.37 3.23
CA GLU A 1 15.70 -3.07 4.46
C GLU A 1 15.30 -2.02 5.50
N PRO A 2 14.32 -2.30 6.37
CA PRO A 2 13.83 -1.34 7.37
C PRO A 2 14.92 -0.88 8.36
N ASP A 3 16.03 -1.61 8.45
CA ASP A 3 17.18 -1.36 9.33
C ASP A 3 18.09 -0.19 8.89
N GLY A 4 17.87 0.35 7.68
CA GLY A 4 18.65 1.45 7.12
C GLY A 4 20.10 1.11 6.78
N ARG A 5 20.52 -0.15 6.89
CA ARG A 5 21.92 -0.56 6.65
C ARG A 5 22.25 -0.70 5.18
N THR A 6 21.24 -0.96 4.36
CA THR A 6 21.39 -1.15 2.92
C THR A 6 20.46 -0.21 2.17
N ALA A 7 21.03 0.70 1.37
CA ALA A 7 20.29 1.56 0.46
C ALA A 7 20.07 0.86 -0.88
N ARG A 8 18.82 0.79 -1.33
CA ARG A 8 18.46 0.37 -2.68
C ARG A 8 18.12 1.62 -3.49
N ARG A 9 18.61 1.69 -4.73
CA ARG A 9 18.27 2.74 -5.68
C ARG A 9 17.31 2.16 -6.69
N TYR A 10 16.32 2.96 -7.06
CA TYR A 10 15.35 2.63 -8.09
C TYR A 10 15.26 3.82 -9.03
N ASP A 11 15.14 3.55 -10.32
CA ASP A 11 14.70 4.55 -11.29
C ASP A 11 13.16 4.60 -11.36
N PHE A 12 12.65 5.57 -12.12
CA PHE A 12 11.20 5.74 -12.28
C PHE A 12 10.53 4.57 -12.99
N ALA A 13 11.21 3.92 -13.95
CA ALA A 13 10.65 2.81 -14.70
C ALA A 13 10.53 1.56 -13.82
N GLU A 14 11.53 1.31 -12.98
CA GLU A 14 11.51 0.23 -11.99
C GLU A 14 10.38 0.41 -10.98
N ILE A 15 10.20 1.62 -10.44
CA ILE A 15 9.09 1.90 -9.52
C ILE A 15 7.74 1.76 -10.24
N ALA A 16 7.58 2.32 -11.44
CA ALA A 16 6.33 2.19 -12.20
C ALA A 16 5.97 0.71 -12.46
N ALA A 17 6.94 -0.10 -12.88
CA ALA A 17 6.73 -1.53 -13.09
C ALA A 17 6.36 -2.28 -11.80
N ARG A 18 6.90 -1.85 -10.65
CA ARG A 18 6.57 -2.41 -9.33
C ARG A 18 5.16 -2.05 -8.90
N CYS A 19 4.75 -0.80 -9.07
CA CYS A 19 3.38 -0.33 -8.79
C CYS A 19 2.35 -1.08 -9.65
N HIS A 20 2.63 -1.27 -10.95
CA HIS A 20 1.76 -2.04 -11.85
C HIS A 20 1.59 -3.49 -11.38
N ARG A 21 2.67 -4.13 -10.91
CA ARG A 21 2.59 -5.47 -10.31
C ARG A 21 1.76 -5.49 -9.03
N ALA A 22 1.88 -4.46 -8.18
CA ALA A 22 1.04 -4.33 -7.00
C ALA A 22 -0.45 -4.18 -7.35
N ALA A 23 -0.78 -3.36 -8.36
CA ALA A 23 -2.16 -3.22 -8.85
C ALA A 23 -2.74 -4.57 -9.34
N HIS A 24 -1.96 -5.34 -10.10
CA HIS A 24 -2.36 -6.68 -10.56
C HIS A 24 -2.52 -7.68 -9.42
N LEU A 25 -1.64 -7.64 -8.41
CA LEU A 25 -1.77 -8.46 -7.21
C LEU A 25 -3.07 -8.14 -6.46
N LEU A 26 -3.37 -6.86 -6.24
CA LEU A 26 -4.59 -6.41 -5.57
C LEU A 26 -5.84 -6.85 -6.36
N ARG A 27 -5.82 -6.69 -7.68
CA ARG A 27 -6.91 -7.15 -8.55
C ARG A 27 -7.11 -8.66 -8.47
N ALA A 28 -6.03 -9.44 -8.47
CA ALA A 28 -6.09 -10.89 -8.32
C ALA A 28 -6.60 -11.32 -6.93
N ALA A 29 -6.40 -10.48 -5.91
CA ALA A 29 -6.97 -10.66 -4.57
C ALA A 29 -8.45 -10.22 -4.47
N GLY A 30 -9.06 -9.78 -5.58
CA GLY A 30 -10.47 -9.40 -5.63
C GLY A 30 -10.76 -7.93 -5.30
N VAL A 31 -9.73 -7.08 -5.20
CA VAL A 31 -9.92 -5.63 -5.00
C VAL A 31 -10.48 -5.02 -6.30
N GLU A 32 -11.54 -4.26 -6.16
CA GLU A 32 -12.21 -3.56 -7.25
C GLU A 32 -12.07 -2.03 -7.13
N LYS A 33 -12.51 -1.33 -8.18
CA LYS A 33 -12.54 0.13 -8.19
C LYS A 33 -13.49 0.63 -7.12
N GLY A 34 -13.02 1.56 -6.30
CA GLY A 34 -13.77 2.15 -5.19
C GLY A 34 -13.56 1.44 -3.85
N ASP A 35 -13.02 0.22 -3.85
CA ASP A 35 -12.70 -0.48 -2.61
C ASP A 35 -11.67 0.29 -1.80
N ARG A 36 -11.84 0.29 -0.48
CA ARG A 36 -10.94 0.98 0.44
C ARG A 36 -9.91 -0.02 0.96
N VAL A 37 -8.63 0.27 0.76
CA VAL A 37 -7.53 -0.65 1.08
C VAL A 37 -6.68 -0.06 2.20
N PHE A 38 -6.75 -0.65 3.39
CA PHE A 38 -5.91 -0.24 4.51
C PHE A 38 -4.47 -0.74 4.34
N VAL A 39 -3.51 0.20 4.34
CA VAL A 39 -2.09 -0.10 4.10
C VAL A 39 -1.27 0.30 5.32
N GLN A 40 -0.75 -0.70 6.05
CA GLN A 40 0.13 -0.50 7.20
C GLN A 40 1.43 -1.26 6.99
N LEU A 41 2.47 -0.55 6.56
CA LEU A 41 3.82 -1.10 6.37
C LEU A 41 4.85 -0.15 7.02
N PRO A 42 6.04 -0.67 7.42
CA PRO A 42 7.16 0.17 7.84
C PRO A 42 7.68 1.03 6.67
N ARG A 43 8.70 1.85 6.93
CA ARG A 43 9.35 2.69 5.90
C ARG A 43 10.16 1.84 4.91
N VAL A 44 9.47 1.21 3.98
CA VAL A 44 10.02 0.37 2.90
C VAL A 44 9.44 0.79 1.54
N VAL A 45 10.06 0.39 0.44
CA VAL A 45 9.65 0.82 -0.91
C VAL A 45 8.28 0.27 -1.28
N GLU A 46 7.97 -0.93 -0.78
CA GLU A 46 6.70 -1.63 -0.96
C GLU A 46 5.50 -0.84 -0.44
N TRP A 47 5.71 0.07 0.53
CA TRP A 47 4.66 0.98 0.98
C TRP A 47 4.20 1.91 -0.16
N TYR A 48 5.13 2.45 -0.96
CA TYR A 48 4.79 3.29 -2.10
C TYR A 48 4.16 2.48 -3.24
N GLU A 49 4.65 1.27 -3.47
CA GLU A 49 4.10 0.35 -4.48
C GLU A 49 2.64 -0.01 -4.17
N ALA A 50 2.33 -0.31 -2.91
CA ALA A 50 0.98 -0.63 -2.48
C ALA A 50 0.03 0.56 -2.68
N LEU A 51 0.43 1.78 -2.28
CA LEU A 51 -0.41 2.97 -2.46
C LEU A 51 -0.64 3.31 -3.92
N ALA A 52 0.42 3.35 -4.72
CA ALA A 52 0.33 3.64 -6.14
C ALA A 52 -0.44 2.54 -6.88
N GLY A 53 -0.24 1.27 -6.53
CA GLY A 53 -1.00 0.16 -7.07
C GLY A 53 -2.50 0.24 -6.75
N CYS A 54 -2.87 0.68 -5.54
CA CYS A 54 -4.27 0.95 -5.22
C CYS A 54 -4.85 2.04 -6.13
N ILE A 55 -4.14 3.17 -6.27
CA ILE A 55 -4.57 4.31 -7.10
C ILE A 55 -4.71 3.89 -8.56
N GLU A 56 -3.75 3.14 -9.10
CA GLU A 56 -3.77 2.64 -10.47
C GLU A 56 -4.96 1.71 -10.73
N LEU A 57 -5.28 0.83 -9.77
CA LEU A 57 -6.46 -0.03 -9.81
C LEU A 57 -7.78 0.73 -9.67
N GLY A 58 -7.74 1.98 -9.18
CA GLY A 58 -8.92 2.77 -8.84
C GLY A 58 -9.49 2.47 -7.45
N ALA A 59 -8.75 1.77 -6.60
CA ALA A 59 -9.04 1.61 -5.18
C ALA A 59 -8.60 2.84 -4.37
N ILE A 60 -9.16 2.99 -3.18
CA ILE A 60 -8.93 4.12 -2.27
C ILE A 60 -7.94 3.68 -1.18
N PRO A 61 -6.66 4.06 -1.25
CA PRO A 61 -5.70 3.68 -0.22
C PRO A 61 -5.98 4.41 1.10
N MET A 62 -5.88 3.68 2.21
CA MET A 62 -5.98 4.21 3.57
C MET A 62 -4.65 3.95 4.32
N PRO A 63 -3.67 4.86 4.24
CA PRO A 63 -2.37 4.67 4.87
C PRO A 63 -2.48 4.74 6.40
N GLY A 64 -1.91 3.75 7.08
CA GLY A 64 -1.80 3.67 8.53
C GLY A 64 -0.35 3.64 8.99
N THR A 65 -0.03 4.34 10.08
CA THR A 65 1.31 4.24 10.69
C THR A 65 1.46 2.89 11.39
N THR A 66 2.68 2.39 11.51
CA THR A 66 2.97 1.14 12.24
C THR A 66 2.75 1.24 13.75
N GLN A 67 2.42 2.43 14.27
CA GLN A 67 2.13 2.69 15.68
C GLN A 67 0.65 2.52 16.02
N LEU A 68 -0.23 2.32 15.02
CA LEU A 68 -1.66 2.12 15.24
C LEU A 68 -1.91 0.82 16.00
N MET A 69 -2.68 0.92 17.09
CA MET A 69 -3.10 -0.23 17.88
C MET A 69 -4.32 -0.91 17.24
N PRO A 70 -4.65 -2.16 17.60
CA PRO A 70 -5.80 -2.86 17.03
C PRO A 70 -7.11 -2.07 17.08
N LYS A 71 -7.37 -1.34 18.17
CA LYS A 71 -8.54 -0.45 18.29
C LYS A 71 -8.56 0.68 17.26
N ASP A 72 -7.39 1.23 16.93
CA ASP A 72 -7.25 2.37 16.01
C ASP A 72 -7.43 1.92 14.56
N ILE A 73 -7.00 0.68 14.26
CA ILE A 73 -7.21 0.01 12.97
C ILE A 73 -8.70 -0.32 12.82
N GLY A 74 -9.31 -0.96 13.82
CA GLY A 74 -10.72 -1.30 13.82
C GLY A 74 -11.63 -0.09 13.64
N TYR A 75 -11.34 1.02 14.33
CA TYR A 75 -12.08 2.28 14.13
C TYR A 75 -11.98 2.80 12.69
N ARG A 76 -10.77 2.78 12.08
CA ARG A 76 -10.57 3.27 10.71
C ARG A 76 -11.26 2.43 9.67
N ILE A 77 -11.24 1.10 9.84
CA ILE A 77 -11.95 0.18 8.96
C ILE A 77 -13.46 0.35 9.13
N GLY A 78 -13.96 0.45 10.38
CA GLY A 78 -15.40 0.58 10.64
C GLY A 78 -16.02 1.93 10.24
N VAL A 79 -15.25 3.02 10.19
CA VAL A 79 -15.70 4.33 9.67
C VAL A 79 -15.53 4.42 8.14
N ALA A 80 -14.86 3.45 7.53
CA ALA A 80 -14.61 3.44 6.10
C ALA A 80 -15.78 2.85 5.28
N ASP A 81 -16.68 2.10 5.91
CA ASP A 81 -17.97 1.69 5.33
C ASP A 81 -18.91 2.89 5.13
#